data_AF-A0A8X6PPA6-F1
#
_entry.id   AF-A0A8X6PPA6-F1
#
_cell.length_a   1.000
_cell.length_b   1.000
_cell.length_c   1.000
_cell.angle_alpha   90.00
_cell.angle_beta   90.00
_cell.angle_gamma   90.00
#
_symmetry.space_group_name_H-M   'P 1'
#
loop_
_entity.id
_entity.type
_entity.pdbx_description
1 polymer ?
#
loop_
_entity_poly.entity_id
_entity_poly.type
_entity_poly.pdbx_seq_one_letter_code
_entity_poly.pdbx_strand_id
1 'polypeptide(L)'
;MYRQGIRAHHKLIKTAFNQWRTMYVFLLSQYEAHPFLQRLVIENEKRVLNNNPDEDIMASSGRSTYSYTSTITNNKEGLCVWWGFSRVIHYELHEPFQTVIVTVYCDQLEQVKQKHLNK
;
A
#
# COMPACT_ATOMS: atom_id res chain seq x y z
N MET A 1 10.62 -13.65 -10.72
CA MET A 1 9.91 -14.51 -9.76
C MET A 1 9.06 -13.61 -8.88
N TYR A 2 7.74 -13.62 -9.08
CA TYR A 2 6.79 -12.80 -8.35
C TYR A 2 6.57 -13.38 -6.94
N ARG A 3 6.73 -12.56 -5.91
CA ARG A 3 6.22 -12.85 -4.56
C ARG A 3 5.37 -11.66 -4.13
N GLN A 4 4.10 -11.92 -3.83
CA GLN A 4 3.17 -10.98 -3.18
C GLN A 4 2.92 -9.65 -3.91
N GLY A 5 2.96 -9.63 -5.26
CA GLY A 5 2.63 -8.43 -6.03
C GLY A 5 3.64 -7.28 -5.95
N ILE A 6 4.78 -7.48 -5.29
CA ILE A 6 5.86 -6.49 -5.22
C ILE A 6 6.88 -6.82 -6.32
N ARG A 7 7.03 -5.91 -7.30
CA ARG A 7 8.14 -5.96 -8.26
C ARG A 7 9.42 -5.69 -7.47
N ALA A 8 10.36 -6.66 -7.45
CA ALA A 8 11.62 -6.51 -6.73
C ALA A 8 12.28 -5.16 -7.08
N HIS A 9 12.31 -4.26 -6.11
CA HIS A 9 12.59 -2.85 -6.31
C HIS A 9 14.10 -2.62 -6.21
N HIS A 10 14.72 -2.35 -7.36
CA HIS A 10 16.09 -1.87 -7.55
C HIS A 10 17.24 -2.71 -6.95
N LYS A 11 18.34 -2.80 -7.69
CA LYS A 11 19.63 -3.30 -7.18
C LYS A 11 20.05 -2.41 -6.02
N LEU A 12 19.98 -2.93 -4.79
CA LEU A 12 20.28 -2.16 -3.58
C LEU A 12 21.74 -1.71 -3.59
N ILE A 13 21.95 -0.41 -3.41
CA ILE A 13 23.28 0.16 -3.17
C ILE A 13 23.72 -0.31 -1.78
N LYS A 14 24.99 -0.74 -1.64
CA LYS A 14 25.56 -1.31 -0.40
C LYS A 14 25.29 -0.44 0.85
N THR A 15 25.21 0.87 0.68
CA THR A 15 24.87 1.84 1.74
C THR A 15 23.45 1.68 2.26
N ALA A 16 22.45 1.56 1.38
CA ALA A 16 21.06 1.34 1.75
C ALA A 16 20.88 0.02 2.52
N PHE A 17 21.58 -1.03 2.10
CA PHE A 17 21.58 -2.31 2.79
C PHE A 17 22.10 -2.21 4.23
N ASN A 18 23.23 -1.51 4.43
CA ASN A 18 23.79 -1.31 5.76
C ASN A 18 22.87 -0.49 6.67
N GLN A 19 22.24 0.56 6.13
CA GLN A 19 21.25 1.36 6.87
C GLN A 19 20.06 0.50 7.33
N TRP A 20 19.51 -0.31 6.43
CA TRP A 20 18.40 -1.21 6.75
C TRP A 20 18.79 -2.24 7.81
N ARG A 21 20.01 -2.78 7.73
CA ARG A 21 20.52 -3.72 8.73
C ARG A 21 20.59 -3.07 10.11
N THR A 22 21.16 -1.88 10.22
CA THR A 22 21.25 -1.16 11.50
C THR A 22 19.86 -0.86 12.07
N MET A 23 18.93 -0.39 11.22
CA MET A 23 17.56 -0.11 11.63
C MET A 23 16.85 -1.37 12.15
N TYR A 24 17.01 -2.50 11.44
CA TYR A 24 16.44 -3.79 11.85
C TYR A 24 16.95 -4.23 13.23
N VAL A 25 18.27 -4.23 13.44
CA VAL A 25 18.87 -4.66 14.72
C VAL A 25 18.37 -3.77 15.87
N PHE A 26 18.30 -2.47 15.66
CA PHE A 26 17.80 -1.53 16.65
C PHE A 26 16.32 -1.77 17.00
N LEU A 27 15.44 -1.86 16.00
CA LEU A 27 14.01 -2.11 16.23
C LEU A 27 13.76 -3.46 16.90
N LEU A 28 14.54 -4.49 16.56
CA LEU A 28 14.45 -5.81 17.17
C LEU A 28 14.84 -5.76 18.65
N SER A 29 15.97 -5.13 18.99
CA SER A 29 16.38 -4.98 20.39
C SER A 29 15.36 -4.22 21.24
N GLN A 30 14.72 -3.19 20.66
CA GLN A 30 13.67 -2.47 21.35
C GLN A 30 12.41 -3.32 21.53
N TYR A 31 12.04 -4.12 20.53
CA TYR A 31 10.89 -5.02 20.61
C TYR A 31 11.09 -6.10 21.68
N GLU A 32 12.29 -6.69 21.75
CA GLU A 32 12.65 -7.68 22.76
C GLU A 32 12.61 -7.11 24.17
N ALA A 33 13.06 -5.86 24.35
CA ALA A 33 12.98 -5.17 25.65
C ALA A 33 11.55 -4.74 25.99
N HIS A 34 10.81 -4.19 25.01
CA HIS A 34 9.49 -3.60 25.19
C HIS A 34 8.61 -3.85 23.94
N PRO A 35 7.78 -4.91 23.94
CA PRO A 35 6.92 -5.23 22.79
C PRO A 35 5.99 -4.07 22.41
N PHE A 36 6.14 -3.53 21.20
CA PHE A 36 5.40 -2.34 20.74
C PHE A 36 4.48 -2.59 19.53
N LEU A 37 4.48 -3.78 18.94
CA LEU A 37 3.72 -4.06 17.71
C LEU A 37 2.21 -3.80 17.84
N GLN A 38 1.63 -4.04 19.01
CA GLN A 38 0.20 -3.78 19.25
C GLN A 38 -0.16 -2.29 19.21
N ARG A 39 0.83 -1.39 19.41
CA ARG A 39 0.65 0.07 19.39
C ARG A 39 0.96 0.67 18.02
N LEU A 40 1.47 -0.14 17.09
CA LEU A 40 1.88 0.33 15.78
C LEU A 40 0.65 0.58 14.90
N VAL A 41 0.63 1.75 14.27
CA VAL A 41 -0.30 2.09 13.19
C VAL A 41 0.54 2.26 11.93
N ILE A 42 0.21 1.50 10.89
CA ILE A 42 0.89 1.52 9.59
C ILE A 42 -0.03 2.21 8.59
N GLU A 43 0.59 2.99 7.70
CA GLU A 43 -0.04 3.61 6.54
C GLU A 43 0.62 3.07 5.27
N ASN A 44 -0.15 2.91 4.20
CA ASN A 44 0.40 2.73 2.86
C ASN A 44 -0.58 3.18 1.77
N GLU A 45 -0.05 3.89 0.77
CA GLU A 45 -0.76 4.22 -0.46
C GLU A 45 -0.57 3.15 -1.54
N LYS A 46 -1.65 2.76 -2.22
CA LYS A 46 -1.62 1.85 -3.38
C LYS A 46 -2.57 2.34 -4.45
N ARG A 47 -2.09 2.39 -5.70
CA ARG A 47 -2.96 2.66 -6.86
C ARG A 47 -3.73 1.41 -7.25
N VAL A 48 -5.05 1.49 -7.30
CA VAL A 48 -5.96 0.39 -7.66
C VAL A 48 -6.54 0.66 -9.06
N LEU A 49 -6.57 -0.36 -9.90
CA LEU A 49 -7.21 -0.32 -11.21
C LEU A 49 -8.70 -0.61 -11.03
N ASN A 50 -9.56 0.25 -11.58
CA ASN A 50 -11.01 0.04 -11.53
C ASN A 50 -11.46 -1.16 -12.40
N ASN A 51 -10.66 -1.47 -13.45
CA ASN A 51 -10.87 -2.62 -14.31
C ASN A 51 -9.66 -3.57 -14.18
N ASN A 52 -9.73 -4.53 -13.26
CA ASN A 52 -8.95 -5.74 -13.45
C ASN A 52 -9.74 -6.60 -14.44
N PRO A 53 -9.23 -6.85 -15.67
CA PRO A 53 -9.79 -7.97 -16.41
C PRO A 53 -9.48 -9.22 -15.58
N ASP A 54 -10.52 -9.90 -15.12
CA ASP A 54 -10.37 -11.24 -14.54
C ASP A 54 -9.59 -12.10 -15.54
N GLU A 55 -8.34 -12.43 -15.21
CA GLU A 55 -7.52 -13.33 -16.02
C GLU A 55 -8.20 -14.71 -16.19
N ASP A 56 -9.16 -15.03 -15.32
CA ASP A 56 -9.89 -16.31 -15.28
C ASP A 56 -11.03 -16.41 -16.30
N ILE A 57 -11.59 -15.29 -16.79
CA ILE A 57 -12.68 -15.31 -17.79
C ILE A 57 -12.12 -15.48 -19.21
N MET A 58 -10.84 -15.16 -19.45
CA MET A 58 -10.20 -15.36 -20.77
C MET A 58 -9.81 -16.81 -21.07
N ALA A 59 -9.61 -17.67 -20.06
CA ALA A 59 -9.22 -19.06 -20.30
C ALA A 59 -10.38 -19.96 -20.76
N SER A 60 -11.64 -19.53 -20.56
CA SER A 60 -12.84 -20.36 -20.76
C SER A 60 -13.59 -20.11 -22.06
N SER A 61 -13.35 -18.99 -22.76
CA SER A 61 -14.04 -18.66 -24.01
C SER A 61 -13.08 -18.68 -25.20
N GLY A 62 -12.88 -19.86 -25.78
CA GLY A 62 -12.04 -20.07 -26.96
C GLY A 62 -12.58 -19.44 -28.24
N ARG A 63 -12.83 -18.11 -28.29
CA ARG A 63 -13.18 -17.41 -29.52
C ARG A 63 -12.83 -15.92 -29.54
N SER A 64 -12.15 -15.58 -30.63
CA SER A 64 -11.93 -14.29 -31.29
C SER A 64 -11.06 -13.24 -30.61
N THR A 65 -9.93 -13.01 -31.30
CA THR A 65 -9.10 -11.81 -31.37
C THR A 65 -9.93 -10.52 -31.36
N TYR A 66 -10.14 -9.95 -30.19
CA TYR A 66 -10.33 -8.52 -30.06
C TYR A 66 -9.00 -7.93 -29.59
N SER A 67 -8.35 -7.19 -30.48
CA SER A 67 -7.25 -6.31 -30.11
C SER A 67 -7.83 -5.23 -29.20
N TYR A 68 -7.93 -5.52 -27.91
CA TYR A 68 -8.00 -4.47 -26.90
C TYR A 68 -6.65 -3.79 -26.95
N THR A 69 -6.55 -2.73 -27.77
CA THR A 69 -5.71 -1.62 -27.38
C THR A 69 -6.19 -1.26 -26.00
N SER A 70 -5.41 -1.62 -24.98
CA SER A 70 -5.62 -1.09 -23.64
C SER A 70 -5.37 0.40 -23.78
N THR A 71 -6.40 1.15 -24.15
CA THR A 71 -6.54 2.52 -23.73
C THR A 71 -6.50 2.41 -22.21
N ILE A 72 -5.28 2.57 -21.67
CA ILE A 72 -4.99 2.81 -20.26
C ILE A 72 -5.75 4.10 -19.96
N THR A 73 -7.06 3.98 -19.82
CA THR A 73 -7.92 5.01 -19.28
C THR A 73 -7.44 5.09 -17.85
N ASN A 74 -6.77 6.19 -17.57
CA ASN A 74 -6.02 6.49 -16.36
C ASN A 74 -6.93 6.62 -15.12
N ASN A 75 -8.05 5.89 -15.05
CA ASN A 75 -8.95 5.84 -13.91
C ASN A 75 -8.37 4.88 -12.85
N LYS A 76 -7.14 5.15 -12.43
CA LYS A 76 -6.53 4.51 -11.26
C LYS A 76 -6.82 5.37 -10.06
N GLU A 77 -7.68 4.88 -9.18
CA GLU A 77 -7.91 5.52 -7.89
C GLU A 77 -6.71 5.25 -6.97
N GLY A 78 -6.35 6.23 -6.15
CA GLY A 78 -5.35 6.08 -5.11
C GLY A 78 -6.02 5.61 -3.83
N LEU A 79 -5.70 4.41 -3.36
CA LEU A 79 -6.18 3.94 -2.06
C LEU A 79 -5.12 4.25 -0.99
N CYS A 80 -5.48 5.03 0.02
CA CYS A 80 -4.69 5.23 1.24
C CYS A 80 -5.35 4.47 2.39
N VAL A 81 -4.59 3.64 3.11
CA VAL A 81 -5.13 2.81 4.21
C VAL A 81 -4.25 2.96 5.44
N TRP A 82 -4.89 3.16 6.59
CA TRP A 82 -4.28 3.08 7.92
C TRP A 82 -4.81 1.87 8.66
N TRP A 83 -3.93 1.02 9.15
CA TRP A 83 -4.31 -0.16 9.94
C TRP A 83 -3.38 -0.35 11.14
N GLY A 84 -3.97 -0.86 12.23
CA GLY A 84 -3.24 -1.29 13.42
C GLY A 84 -3.05 -2.80 13.42
N PHE A 85 -2.61 -3.34 14.56
CA PHE A 85 -2.37 -4.78 14.72
C PHE A 85 -3.62 -5.66 14.47
N SER A 86 -4.82 -5.20 14.84
CA SER A 86 -6.04 -6.02 14.81
C SER A 86 -7.03 -5.67 13.70
N ARG A 87 -6.97 -4.47 13.12
CA ARG A 87 -7.98 -3.97 12.18
C ARG A 87 -7.51 -2.78 11.36
N VAL A 88 -8.23 -2.53 10.27
CA VAL A 88 -8.20 -1.25 9.55
C VAL A 88 -8.81 -0.16 10.45
N ILE A 89 -8.11 0.97 10.56
CA ILE A 89 -8.54 2.14 11.34
C ILE A 89 -9.28 3.10 10.42
N HIS A 90 -8.73 3.35 9.23
CA HIS A 90 -9.29 4.26 8.24
C HIS A 90 -8.78 3.88 6.85
N TYR A 91 -9.52 4.26 5.83
CA TYR A 91 -9.06 4.28 4.44
C TYR A 91 -9.74 5.44 3.72
N GLU A 92 -9.07 5.96 2.71
CA GLU A 92 -9.58 6.96 1.79
C GLU A 92 -9.27 6.55 0.36
N LEU A 93 -10.23 6.80 -0.54
CA LEU A 93 -10.05 6.67 -1.98
C LEU A 93 -9.87 8.07 -2.55
N HIS A 94 -8.74 8.27 -3.22
CA HIS A 94 -8.40 9.49 -3.93
C HIS A 94 -8.80 9.37 -5.38
N GLU A 95 -9.38 10.46 -5.91
CA GLU A 95 -9.67 10.55 -7.33
C GLU A 95 -8.40 10.35 -8.16
N PRO A 96 -8.55 9.79 -9.37
CA PRO A 96 -7.43 9.68 -10.29
C PRO A 96 -6.72 11.02 -10.45
N PHE A 97 -5.39 10.99 -10.45
CA PHE A 97 -4.50 12.16 -10.58
C PHE A 97 -4.41 13.10 -9.38
N GLN A 98 -5.18 12.90 -8.31
CA GLN A 98 -4.99 13.66 -7.09
C GLN A 98 -3.73 13.14 -6.36
N THR A 99 -2.75 14.02 -6.17
CA THR A 99 -1.58 13.73 -5.34
C THR A 99 -1.89 14.17 -3.93
N VAL A 100 -1.63 13.32 -2.94
CA VAL A 100 -1.75 13.69 -1.53
C VAL A 100 -0.71 14.78 -1.24
N ILE A 101 -1.18 16.01 -1.02
CA ILE A 101 -0.34 17.13 -0.59
C ILE A 101 -0.26 17.07 0.94
N VAL A 102 0.81 17.63 1.52
CA VAL A 102 1.08 17.65 2.98
C VAL A 102 -0.15 18.04 3.80
N THR A 103 -0.96 19.00 3.34
CA THR A 103 -2.19 19.42 4.03
C THR A 103 -3.23 18.30 4.12
N VAL A 104 -3.47 17.59 3.02
CA VAL A 104 -4.39 16.44 2.96
C VAL A 104 -3.90 15.33 3.90
N TYR A 105 -2.59 15.08 3.93
CA TYR A 105 -2.00 14.09 4.83
C TYR A 105 -2.17 14.47 6.32
N CYS A 106 -2.02 15.75 6.67
CA CYS A 106 -2.27 16.21 8.04
C CYS A 106 -3.73 16.01 8.46
N ASP A 107 -4.68 16.35 7.60
CA ASP A 107 -6.12 16.17 7.87
C ASP A 107 -6.46 14.68 8.04
N GLN A 108 -5.88 13.81 7.21
CA GLN A 108 -6.00 12.36 7.35
C GLN A 108 -5.47 11.86 8.69
N LEU A 109 -4.32 12.35 9.15
CA LEU A 109 -3.76 11.99 10.44
C LEU A 109 -4.66 12.41 11.62
N GLU A 110 -5.29 13.57 11.55
CA GLU A 110 -6.26 13.99 12.56
C GLU A 110 -7.47 13.05 12.60
N GLN A 111 -8.02 12.69 11.44
CA GLN A 111 -9.11 11.73 11.36
C GLN A 111 -8.73 10.36 11.93
N VAL A 112 -7.54 9.86 11.60
CA VAL A 112 -7.02 8.58 12.12
C VAL A 112 -6.90 8.65 13.64
N LYS A 113 -6.34 9.75 14.18
CA LYS A 113 -6.22 9.95 15.63
C LYS A 113 -7.60 9.91 16.31
N GLN A 114 -8.59 10.62 15.77
CA GLN A 114 -9.95 10.62 16.32
C GLN A 114 -10.60 9.22 16.27
N LYS A 115 -10.51 8.53 15.13
CA LYS A 115 -11.07 7.18 14.94
C LYS A 115 -10.35 6.10 15.78
N HIS A 116 -9.09 6.34 16.12
CA HIS A 116 -8.29 5.46 16.96
C HIS A 116 -8.60 5.66 18.46
N LEU A 117 -8.87 6.90 18.91
CA LEU A 117 -9.14 7.21 20.32
C LEU A 117 -10.59 6.95 20.76
N ASN A 118 -11.56 7.07 19.85
CA ASN A 118 -12.98 6.90 20.15
C ASN A 118 -13.47 5.43 20.09
N LYS A 119 -12.58 4.46 20.25
CA LYS A 119 -12.85 3.01 20.20
C LYS A 119 -12.13 2.29 21.33
#